data_AF-A0A1S9SAF5-F1
#
_entry.id   AF-A0A1S9SAF5-F1
#
_cell.length_a   1.000
_cell.length_b   1.000
_cell.length_c   1.000
_cell.angle_alpha   90.00
_cell.angle_beta   90.00
_cell.angle_gamma   90.00
#
_symmetry.space_group_name_H-M   'P 1'
#
loop_
_entity.id
_entity.type
_entity.pdbx_description
1 polymer ?
#
loop_
_entity_poly.entity_id
_entity_poly.type
_entity_poly.pdbx_seq_one_letter_code
_entity_poly.pdbx_strand_id
1 'polypeptide(L)'
;MTEQNNNQQTNKTKPMFPSLAENINYIENKLSHSDDIKKLDVPFQNGKGKILYIESLTDPNLIHQLALEPLLTRSDLSMEEKKLA
;
A
#
# COMPACT_ATOMS: atom_id res chain seq x y z
N MET A 1 -23.57 -39.47 11.45
CA MET A 1 -22.24 -39.37 12.07
C MET A 1 -21.36 -38.60 11.12
N THR A 2 -20.72 -37.56 11.65
CA THR A 2 -20.19 -36.36 11.00
C THR A 2 -19.15 -36.62 9.92
N GLU A 3 -19.42 -36.13 8.70
CA GLU A 3 -18.44 -35.90 7.65
C GLU A 3 -17.47 -34.80 8.09
N GLN A 4 -16.23 -35.18 8.35
CA GLN A 4 -15.14 -34.25 8.61
C GLN A 4 -14.75 -33.57 7.29
N ASN A 5 -15.36 -32.42 7.00
CA ASN A 5 -14.85 -31.50 5.99
C ASN A 5 -13.55 -30.88 6.53
N ASN A 6 -12.43 -31.50 6.15
CA ASN A 6 -11.10 -30.91 6.21
C ASN A 6 -11.08 -29.65 5.33
N ASN A 7 -11.50 -28.52 5.88
CA ASN A 7 -11.20 -27.20 5.34
C ASN A 7 -9.69 -26.99 5.43
N GLN A 8 -8.97 -27.45 4.41
CA GLN A 8 -7.61 -27.04 4.14
C GLN A 8 -7.62 -25.55 3.85
N GLN A 9 -7.44 -24.77 4.91
CA GLN A 9 -7.24 -23.33 4.85
C GLN A 9 -5.88 -23.08 4.23
N THR A 10 -5.81 -23.18 2.91
CA THR A 10 -4.70 -22.66 2.12
C THR A 10 -4.55 -21.19 2.50
N ASN A 11 -3.38 -20.82 3.02
CA ASN A 11 -3.00 -19.42 3.19
C ASN A 11 -2.97 -18.78 1.80
N LYS A 12 -4.13 -18.34 1.30
CA LYS A 12 -4.29 -17.74 -0.02
C LYS A 12 -3.67 -16.35 0.01
N THR A 13 -2.36 -16.29 -0.16
CA THR A 13 -1.67 -15.03 -0.46
C THR A 13 -2.15 -14.55 -1.81
N LYS A 14 -2.90 -13.45 -1.84
CA LYS A 14 -3.34 -12.82 -3.09
C LYS A 14 -2.17 -11.98 -3.63
N PRO A 15 -1.76 -12.16 -4.91
CA PRO A 15 -0.77 -11.29 -5.52
C PRO A 15 -1.31 -9.86 -5.64
N MET A 16 -0.41 -8.87 -5.62
CA MET A 16 -0.79 -7.48 -5.89
C MET A 16 -1.31 -7.33 -7.32
N PHE A 17 -2.25 -6.42 -7.52
CA PHE A 17 -2.67 -6.02 -8.85
C PHE A 17 -1.57 -5.17 -9.51
N PRO A 18 -1.46 -5.19 -10.85
CA PRO A 18 -0.55 -4.29 -11.56
C PRO A 18 -0.98 -2.82 -11.46
N SER A 19 -2.28 -2.54 -11.29
CA SER A 19 -2.81 -1.17 -11.17
C SER A 19 -2.82 -0.69 -9.73
N LEU A 20 -2.32 0.53 -9.51
CA LEU A 20 -2.44 1.23 -8.23
C LEU A 20 -3.91 1.39 -7.81
N ALA A 21 -4.80 1.73 -8.75
CA ALA A 21 -6.23 1.92 -8.46
C ALA A 21 -6.90 0.62 -7.99
N GLU A 22 -6.55 -0.52 -8.61
CA GLU A 22 -7.09 -1.82 -8.19
C GLU A 22 -6.61 -2.22 -6.80
N ASN A 23 -5.33 -1.96 -6.47
CA ASN A 23 -4.81 -2.21 -5.12
C ASN A 23 -5.50 -1.33 -4.07
N ILE A 24 -5.71 -0.04 -4.36
CA ILE A 24 -6.43 0.87 -3.46
C ILE A 24 -7.86 0.39 -3.23
N ASN A 25 -8.60 0.15 -4.30
CA ASN A 25 -9.98 -0.34 -4.22
C ASN A 25 -10.05 -1.67 -3.45
N TYR A 26 -9.09 -2.57 -3.65
CA TYR A 26 -9.04 -3.83 -2.90
C TYR A 26 -8.86 -3.62 -1.39
N ILE A 27 -7.94 -2.74 -0.99
CA ILE A 27 -7.70 -2.41 0.43
C ILE A 27 -8.93 -1.75 1.04
N GLU A 28 -9.54 -0.78 0.36
CA GLU A 28 -10.76 -0.09 0.82
C GLU A 28 -11.92 -1.07 1.00
N ASN A 29 -12.17 -1.95 0.03
CA ASN A 29 -13.21 -2.98 0.14
C ASN A 29 -12.95 -3.94 1.31
N LYS A 30 -11.68 -4.28 1.58
CA LYS A 30 -11.31 -5.20 2.68
C LYS A 30 -11.41 -4.57 4.05
N LEU A 31 -11.31 -3.25 4.13
CA LEU A 31 -11.45 -2.47 5.36
C LEU A 31 -12.83 -1.77 5.42
N SER A 32 -13.81 -2.29 4.68
CA SER A 32 -15.22 -1.84 4.68
C SER A 32 -15.40 -0.34 4.43
N HIS A 33 -14.53 0.26 3.61
CA HIS A 33 -14.54 1.70 3.31
C HIS A 33 -14.57 2.58 4.57
N SER A 34 -13.88 2.16 5.63
CA SER A 34 -13.82 2.95 6.86
C SER A 34 -13.32 4.37 6.59
N ASP A 35 -14.03 5.36 7.13
CA ASP A 35 -13.65 6.79 7.08
C ASP A 35 -12.31 7.08 7.79
N ASP A 36 -11.87 6.11 8.60
CA ASP A 36 -10.60 6.10 9.31
C ASP A 36 -9.39 5.84 8.38
N ILE A 37 -9.64 5.35 7.17
CA ILE A 37 -8.57 5.15 6.17
C ILE A 37 -8.24 6.48 5.52
N LYS A 38 -7.05 7.00 5.80
CA LYS A 38 -6.49 8.17 5.12
C LYS A 38 -5.65 7.76 3.93
N LYS A 39 -5.65 8.64 2.93
CA LYS A 39 -4.97 8.48 1.66
C LYS A 39 -4.17 9.74 1.38
N LEU A 40 -2.86 9.60 1.22
CA LEU A 40 -1.98 10.70 0.83
C LEU A 40 -1.38 10.40 -0.53
N ASP A 41 -1.56 11.32 -1.48
CA ASP A 41 -0.87 11.26 -2.76
C ASP A 41 0.59 11.65 -2.60
N VAL A 42 1.49 10.87 -3.18
CA VAL A 42 2.94 11.13 -3.13
C VAL A 42 3.55 10.97 -4.53
N PRO A 43 4.52 11.82 -4.92
CA PRO A 43 5.34 11.52 -6.08
C PRO A 43 6.21 10.30 -5.79
N PHE A 44 6.33 9.38 -6.74
CA PHE A 44 7.18 8.20 -6.60
C PHE A 44 7.72 7.74 -7.94
N GLN A 45 9.05 7.66 -8.09
CA GLN A 45 9.75 7.14 -9.29
C GLN A 45 9.17 7.66 -10.63
N ASN A 46 9.10 8.98 -10.77
CA ASN A 46 8.50 9.70 -11.92
C ASN A 46 7.02 9.38 -12.20
N GLY A 47 6.33 8.75 -11.24
CA GLY A 47 4.92 8.41 -11.27
C GLY A 47 4.16 8.87 -10.03
N LYS A 48 2.97 8.29 -9.86
CA LYS A 48 2.08 8.55 -8.72
C LYS A 48 2.15 7.40 -7.74
N GLY A 49 2.36 7.70 -6.48
CA GLY A 49 2.24 6.79 -5.36
C GLY A 49 1.09 7.20 -4.42
N LYS A 50 0.72 6.30 -3.52
CA LYS A 50 -0.25 6.59 -2.47
C LYS A 50 0.19 5.94 -1.16
N ILE A 51 0.17 6.70 -0.07
CA ILE A 51 0.28 6.18 1.30
C ILE A 51 -1.14 6.00 1.84
N LEU A 52 -1.42 4.81 2.36
CA LEU A 52 -2.69 4.48 3.04
C LEU A 52 -2.39 4.13 4.49
N TYR A 53 -3.13 4.71 5.42
CA TYR A 53 -3.00 4.42 6.86
C TYR A 53 -4.35 4.56 7.57
N ILE A 54 -4.45 3.96 8.75
CA ILE A 54 -5.63 4.01 9.61
C ILE A 54 -5.36 5.07 10.68
N GLU A 55 -6.05 6.21 10.61
CA GLU A 55 -5.80 7.39 11.45
C GLU A 55 -5.87 7.05 12.95
N SER A 56 -6.86 6.28 13.38
CA SER A 56 -7.01 5.89 14.79
C SER A 56 -5.95 4.93 15.33
N LEU A 57 -5.21 4.24 14.45
CA LEU A 57 -4.24 3.21 14.82
C LEU A 57 -2.78 3.61 14.54
N THR A 58 -2.56 4.83 14.06
CA THR A 58 -1.24 5.28 13.64
C THR A 58 -0.95 6.67 14.18
N ASP A 59 0.33 7.01 14.34
CA ASP A 59 0.76 8.38 14.62
C ASP A 59 1.01 9.09 13.28
N PRO A 60 0.18 10.08 12.89
CA PRO A 60 0.34 10.78 11.63
C PRO A 60 1.62 11.59 11.54
N ASN A 61 2.13 12.11 12.67
CA ASN A 61 3.39 12.86 12.70
C ASN A 61 4.55 11.93 12.39
N LEU A 62 4.51 10.71 12.93
CA LEU A 62 5.54 9.71 12.66
C LEU A 62 5.51 9.23 11.20
N ILE A 63 4.31 9.06 10.62
CA ILE A 63 4.17 8.77 9.18
C ILE A 63 4.78 9.89 8.35
N HIS A 64 4.51 11.16 8.71
CA HIS A 64 5.09 12.29 8.01
C HIS A 64 6.62 12.26 8.05
N GLN A 65 7.20 12.13 9.25
CA GLN A 65 8.65 12.19 9.46
C GLN A 65 9.40 10.99 8.87
N LEU A 66 8.86 9.78 9.01
CA LEU A 66 9.58 8.55 8.66
C LEU A 66 9.26 8.01 7.27
N ALA A 67 8.09 8.33 6.73
CA ALA A 67 7.68 7.85 5.41
C ALA A 67 7.58 8.98 4.39
N LEU A 68 6.80 10.04 4.69
CA LEU A 68 6.52 11.08 3.69
C LEU A 68 7.74 11.94 3.37
N GLU A 69 8.40 12.52 4.38
CA GLU A 69 9.57 13.37 4.18
C GLU A 69 10.66 12.67 3.36
N PRO A 70 11.10 11.44 3.69
CA PRO A 70 12.10 10.75 2.91
C PRO A 70 11.70 10.56 1.44
N LEU A 71 10.43 10.28 1.15
CA LEU A 71 9.94 10.14 -0.24
C LEU A 71 9.95 11.45 -1.01
N LEU A 72 9.75 12.58 -0.33
CA LEU A 72 9.75 13.91 -0.94
C LEU A 72 11.16 14.51 -1.08
N THR A 73 12.07 14.20 -0.16
CA THR A 73 13.41 14.81 -0.12
C THR A 73 14.48 14.00 -0.81
N ARG A 74 14.26 12.69 -1.03
CA ARG A 74 15.23 11.81 -1.69
C ARG A 74 15.01 11.81 -3.21
N SER A 75 15.72 12.70 -3.90
CA SER A 75 15.81 12.77 -5.36
C SER A 75 16.56 11.58 -6.00
N ASP A 76 17.21 10.76 -5.19
CA ASP A 76 18.00 9.58 -5.55
C ASP A 76 17.16 8.32 -5.89
N LEU A 77 15.84 8.39 -5.72
CA LEU A 77 14.90 7.35 -6.22
C LEU A 77 14.39 7.62 -7.63
N SER A 78 14.85 8.68 -8.30
CA SER A 78 14.65 8.80 -9.74
C SER A 78 15.25 7.56 -10.41
N MET A 79 14.42 6.80 -11.11
CA MET A 79 14.88 5.74 -12.02
C MET A 79 15.45 6.40 -13.29
N GLU A 80 16.35 7.36 -13.14
CA GLU A 80 17.13 7.92 -14.24
C GLU A 80 18.12 6.84 -14.67
N GLU A 81 17.66 6.04 -15.63
CA GLU A 81 18.40 5.18 -16.54
C GLU A 81 19.76 4.64 -16.05
N LYS A 82 19.78 3.39 -15.60
CA LYS A 82 20.90 2.50 -15.96
C LYS A 82 20.80 2.12 -17.44
N LYS A 83 20.94 3.10 -18.33
CA LYS A 83 21.53 2.87 -19.66
C LYS A 83 23.01 3.16 -19.50
N LEU A 84 23.78 2.15 -19.10
CA LEU A 84 25.23 2.22 -19.22
C LEU A 84 25.73 1.00 -19.96
N ALA A 85 26.22 1.30 -21.17
CA ALA A 85 27.17 0.58 -22.02
C ALA A 85 26.82 -0.86 -22.46
#